data_AF-A0A3D2EUE5-F1
#
_entry.id   AF-A0A3D2EUE5-F1
#
_cell.length_a   1.000
_cell.length_b   1.000
_cell.length_c   1.000
_cell.angle_alpha   90.00
_cell.angle_beta   90.00
_cell.angle_gamma   90.00
#
_symmetry.space_group_name_H-M   'P 1'
#
loop_
_entity.id
_entity.type
_entity.pdbx_description
1 polymer ?
#
loop_
_entity_poly.entity_id
_entity_poly.type
_entity_poly.pdbx_seq_one_letter_code
_entity_poly.pdbx_strand_id
1 'polypeptide(L)'
;MGAVVGLLAAHHKPHLFRRLVMIEPVLLKARYTRIMRFMPDSLKGYIPIVKKALGRPNRWPSMQNAFDFHRSKRVFAGFSDSVLWDYIHSGIGPVDKNDEAGEVGLLFDKNWEALVYGTVPNTWKILRQIQVPIDLLRAQHSDTVDDISWQRWQGLEGPKRAVNFPDTKHLLPLDQPELVAKTVLDMVAQDPIS
;
A
#
# COMPACT_ATOMS: atom_id res chain seq x y z
N MET A 1 -1.47 -0.81 -2.21
CA MET A 1 -2.49 -1.40 -3.12
C MET A 1 -3.88 -0.79 -2.97
N GLY A 2 -4.35 -0.44 -1.75
CA GLY A 2 -5.64 0.23 -1.57
C GLY A 2 -5.85 1.47 -2.46
N ALA A 3 -4.85 2.34 -2.59
CA ALA A 3 -4.91 3.49 -3.50
C ALA A 3 -5.10 3.11 -4.98
N VAL A 4 -4.51 1.99 -5.43
CA VAL A 4 -4.71 1.47 -6.80
C VAL A 4 -6.13 0.93 -6.96
N VAL A 5 -6.66 0.21 -5.97
CA VAL A 5 -8.05 -0.26 -5.97
C VAL A 5 -9.03 0.92 -6.02
N GLY A 6 -8.80 1.94 -5.19
CA GLY A 6 -9.57 3.19 -5.20
C GLY A 6 -9.51 3.91 -6.54
N LEU A 7 -8.33 3.95 -7.18
CA LEU A 7 -8.16 4.51 -8.52
C LEU A 7 -8.99 3.74 -9.58
N LEU A 8 -8.95 2.40 -9.53
CA LEU A 8 -9.76 1.57 -10.43
C LEU A 8 -11.25 1.83 -10.20
N ALA A 9 -11.70 1.90 -8.96
CA ALA A 9 -13.09 2.16 -8.61
C ALA A 9 -13.55 3.55 -9.09
N ALA A 10 -12.76 4.59 -8.83
CA ALA A 10 -13.04 5.96 -9.27
C ALA A 10 -13.04 6.10 -10.79
N HIS A 11 -12.23 5.33 -11.50
CA HIS A 11 -12.28 5.28 -12.96
C HIS A 11 -13.55 4.60 -13.49
N HIS A 12 -14.01 3.51 -12.86
CA HIS A 12 -15.20 2.77 -13.30
C HIS A 12 -16.51 3.46 -12.92
N LYS A 13 -16.56 4.14 -11.77
CA LYS A 13 -17.76 4.78 -11.22
C LYS A 13 -17.45 6.22 -10.77
N PRO A 14 -17.05 7.12 -11.67
CA PRO A 14 -16.57 8.46 -11.30
C PRO A 14 -17.60 9.29 -10.51
N HIS A 15 -18.89 9.11 -10.77
CA HIS A 15 -19.97 9.79 -10.05
C HIS A 15 -20.08 9.46 -8.56
N LEU A 16 -19.43 8.38 -8.09
CA LEU A 16 -19.38 8.02 -6.65
C LEU A 16 -18.22 8.71 -5.92
N PHE A 17 -17.30 9.35 -6.65
CA PHE A 17 -16.09 9.91 -6.08
C PHE A 17 -15.99 11.39 -6.44
N ARG A 18 -16.11 12.24 -5.42
CA ARG A 18 -15.79 13.67 -5.55
C ARG A 18 -14.30 13.90 -5.77
N ARG A 19 -13.47 13.09 -5.09
CA ARG A 19 -12.01 13.22 -5.06
C ARG A 19 -11.36 11.92 -4.58
N LEU A 20 -10.14 11.65 -5.04
CA LEU A 20 -9.32 10.54 -4.55
C LEU A 20 -8.00 11.05 -3.96
N VAL A 21 -7.75 10.80 -2.68
CA VAL A 21 -6.45 11.06 -2.05
C VAL A 21 -5.65 9.76 -2.01
N MET A 22 -4.61 9.65 -2.84
CA MET A 22 -3.78 8.45 -2.94
C MET A 22 -2.51 8.62 -2.12
N ILE A 23 -2.35 7.80 -1.08
CA ILE A 23 -1.14 7.77 -0.27
C ILE A 23 -0.28 6.58 -0.72
N GLU A 24 0.93 6.87 -1.19
CA GLU A 24 1.90 5.91 -1.74
C GLU A 24 1.27 4.82 -2.64
N PRO A 25 0.55 5.19 -3.72
CA PRO A 25 0.05 4.23 -4.68
C PRO A 25 1.20 3.50 -5.35
N VAL A 26 0.96 2.24 -5.70
CA VAL A 26 1.94 1.43 -6.44
C VAL A 26 1.90 1.84 -7.91
N LEU A 27 2.85 2.69 -8.31
CA LEU A 27 2.95 3.23 -9.67
C LEU A 27 4.11 2.58 -10.43
N LEU A 28 3.97 1.31 -10.78
CA LEU A 28 5.02 0.60 -11.53
C LEU A 28 5.15 1.09 -12.97
N LYS A 29 6.38 1.02 -13.51
CA LYS A 29 6.65 1.27 -14.93
C LYS A 29 5.86 0.28 -15.79
N ALA A 30 5.29 0.75 -16.90
CA ALA A 30 4.42 -0.05 -17.78
C ALA A 30 5.09 -1.34 -18.31
N ARG A 31 6.42 -1.34 -18.47
CA ARG A 31 7.18 -2.54 -18.85
C ARG A 31 7.09 -3.65 -17.80
N TYR A 32 7.16 -3.32 -16.51
CA TYR A 32 7.12 -4.30 -15.43
C TYR A 32 5.73 -4.91 -15.28
N THR A 33 4.69 -4.09 -15.32
CA THR A 33 3.30 -4.58 -15.26
C THR A 33 2.93 -5.40 -16.49
N ARG A 34 3.47 -5.07 -17.67
CA ARG A 34 3.33 -5.91 -18.87
C ARG A 34 4.01 -7.26 -18.70
N ILE A 35 5.27 -7.28 -18.23
CA ILE A 35 6.00 -8.52 -17.94
C ILE A 35 5.21 -9.37 -16.94
N MET A 36 4.79 -8.81 -15.81
CA MET A 36 4.01 -9.53 -14.78
C MET A 36 2.69 -10.08 -15.31
N ARG A 37 2.00 -9.31 -16.18
CA ARG A 37 0.71 -9.74 -16.77
C ARG A 37 0.84 -10.96 -17.67
N PHE A 38 1.93 -11.07 -18.42
CA PHE A 38 2.16 -12.19 -19.35
C PHE A 38 3.09 -13.27 -18.79
N MET A 39 3.60 -13.09 -17.57
CA MET A 39 4.42 -14.08 -16.89
C MET A 39 3.55 -15.27 -16.45
N PRO A 40 3.95 -16.52 -16.78
CA PRO A 40 3.30 -17.71 -16.25
C PRO A 40 3.23 -17.69 -14.72
N ASP A 41 2.14 -18.19 -14.13
CA ASP A 41 1.97 -18.20 -12.68
C ASP A 41 3.07 -18.99 -11.96
N SER A 42 3.57 -20.06 -12.57
CA SER A 42 4.72 -20.82 -12.08
C SER A 42 5.99 -19.97 -11.93
N LEU A 43 6.13 -18.91 -12.72
CA LEU A 43 7.28 -18.01 -12.66
C LEU A 43 7.08 -16.81 -11.72
N LYS A 44 5.83 -16.48 -11.35
CA LYS A 44 5.55 -15.35 -10.44
C LYS A 44 6.18 -15.55 -9.05
N GLY A 45 6.34 -16.80 -8.61
CA GLY A 45 7.03 -17.14 -7.36
C GLY A 45 8.51 -16.73 -7.31
N TYR A 46 9.14 -16.42 -8.46
CA TYR A 46 10.52 -15.91 -8.51
C TYR A 46 10.61 -14.39 -8.35
N ILE A 47 9.48 -13.66 -8.44
CA ILE A 47 9.47 -12.22 -8.19
C ILE A 47 9.86 -12.00 -6.71
N PRO A 48 10.90 -11.20 -6.40
CA PRO A 48 11.44 -11.14 -5.04
C PRO A 48 10.41 -10.82 -3.94
N ILE A 49 9.48 -9.90 -4.20
CA ILE A 49 8.45 -9.53 -3.23
C ILE A 49 7.40 -10.65 -3.03
N VAL A 50 7.06 -11.39 -4.09
CA VAL A 50 6.16 -12.55 -4.04
C VAL A 50 6.81 -13.68 -3.27
N LYS A 51 8.07 -14.02 -3.61
CA LYS A 51 8.87 -15.01 -2.89
C LYS A 51 8.97 -14.69 -1.41
N LYS A 52 9.20 -13.41 -1.09
CA LYS A 52 9.26 -12.94 0.30
C LYS A 52 7.92 -13.09 1.01
N ALA A 53 6.80 -12.77 0.39
CA ALA A 53 5.46 -12.95 0.97
C ALA A 53 5.19 -14.44 1.28
N LEU A 54 5.47 -15.33 0.33
CA LEU A 54 5.30 -16.78 0.49
C LEU A 54 6.20 -17.39 1.56
N GLY A 55 7.43 -16.86 1.70
CA GLY A 55 8.42 -17.34 2.66
C GLY A 55 8.28 -16.77 4.08
N ARG A 56 7.41 -15.79 4.32
CA ARG A 56 7.19 -15.25 5.67
C ARG A 56 6.49 -16.29 6.55
N PRO A 57 6.86 -16.37 7.85
CA PRO A 57 6.01 -17.01 8.85
C PRO A 57 4.61 -16.39 8.81
N ASN A 58 3.61 -17.25 8.96
CA ASN A 58 2.20 -16.86 9.03
C ASN A 58 1.53 -17.29 10.33
N ARG A 59 2.30 -17.83 11.27
CA ARG A 59 1.89 -18.30 12.60
C ARG A 59 2.98 -17.99 13.62
N TRP A 60 2.57 -17.71 14.86
CA TRP A 60 3.42 -17.37 15.99
C TRP A 60 2.82 -17.93 17.28
N PRO A 61 3.64 -18.26 18.29
CA PRO A 61 3.13 -18.77 19.57
C PRO A 61 2.26 -17.78 20.34
N SER A 62 2.41 -16.48 20.11
CA SER A 62 1.62 -15.43 20.76
C SER A 62 1.66 -14.13 19.97
N MET A 63 0.77 -13.19 20.33
CA MET A 63 0.78 -11.82 19.80
C MET A 63 2.11 -11.10 20.07
N GLN A 64 2.74 -11.34 21.23
CA GLN A 64 4.06 -10.78 21.54
C GLN A 64 5.13 -11.32 20.61
N ASN A 65 5.15 -12.63 20.35
CA ASN A 65 6.12 -13.22 19.42
C ASN A 65 5.93 -12.70 17.99
N ALA A 66 4.69 -12.44 17.58
CA ALA A 66 4.40 -11.80 16.31
C ALA A 66 4.95 -10.35 16.28
N PHE A 67 4.72 -9.57 17.34
CA PHE A 67 5.27 -8.22 17.49
C PHE A 67 6.80 -8.22 17.40
N ASP A 68 7.47 -9.04 18.20
CA ASP A 68 8.94 -9.11 18.26
C ASP A 68 9.53 -9.49 16.89
N PHE A 69 8.90 -10.46 16.21
CA PHE A 69 9.30 -10.84 14.86
C PHE A 69 9.23 -9.65 13.89
N HIS A 70 8.13 -8.88 13.89
CA HIS A 70 7.98 -7.73 13.00
C HIS A 70 8.88 -6.58 13.41
N ARG A 71 8.99 -6.25 14.70
CA ARG A 71 9.86 -5.19 15.23
C ARG A 71 11.31 -5.37 14.81
N SER A 72 11.78 -6.62 14.74
CA SER A 72 13.13 -6.96 14.27
C SER A 72 13.40 -6.62 12.80
N LYS A 73 12.37 -6.40 11.97
CA LYS A 73 12.56 -6.17 10.53
C LYS A 73 12.74 -4.69 10.24
N ARG A 74 13.76 -4.40 9.43
CA ARG A 74 14.10 -3.05 8.96
C ARG A 74 12.94 -2.26 8.35
N VAL A 75 11.95 -2.93 7.75
CA VAL A 75 10.78 -2.26 7.13
C VAL A 75 9.86 -1.60 8.16
N PHE A 76 9.86 -2.07 9.41
CA PHE A 76 9.08 -1.50 10.52
C PHE A 76 9.93 -0.60 11.44
N ALA A 77 11.17 -0.27 11.05
CA ALA A 77 12.11 0.42 11.92
C ALA A 77 11.63 1.81 12.37
N GLY A 78 10.87 2.50 11.52
CA GLY A 78 10.34 3.83 11.80
C GLY A 78 8.98 3.85 12.52
N PHE A 79 8.33 2.69 12.69
CA PHE A 79 7.06 2.65 13.40
C PHE A 79 7.30 2.83 14.90
N SER A 80 6.42 3.59 15.56
CA SER A 80 6.30 3.53 17.01
C SER A 80 5.80 2.16 17.43
N ASP A 81 6.04 1.78 18.69
CA ASP A 81 5.54 0.51 19.21
C ASP A 81 4.00 0.46 19.22
N SER A 82 3.32 1.59 19.42
CA SER A 82 1.86 1.68 19.32
C SER A 82 1.34 1.38 17.90
N VAL A 83 1.92 2.01 16.88
CA VAL A 83 1.54 1.76 15.48
C VAL A 83 1.86 0.32 15.07
N LEU A 84 2.98 -0.22 15.53
CA LEU A 84 3.29 -1.63 15.25
C LEU A 84 2.28 -2.56 15.94
N TRP A 85 1.85 -2.26 17.16
CA TRP A 85 0.77 -3.02 17.80
C TRP A 85 -0.54 -2.96 17.02
N ASP A 86 -0.93 -1.79 16.53
CA ASP A 86 -2.13 -1.65 15.69
C ASP A 86 -2.01 -2.47 14.39
N TYR A 87 -0.82 -2.48 13.78
CA TYR A 87 -0.51 -3.32 12.63
C TYR A 87 -0.65 -4.82 12.95
N ILE A 88 -0.15 -5.26 14.10
CA ILE A 88 -0.26 -6.66 14.56
C ILE A 88 -1.71 -7.03 14.83
N HIS A 89 -2.44 -6.23 15.60
CA HIS A 89 -3.86 -6.50 15.94
C HIS A 89 -4.79 -6.48 14.74
N SER A 90 -4.45 -5.73 13.67
CA SER A 90 -5.26 -5.69 12.45
C SER A 90 -4.98 -6.85 11.48
N GLY A 91 -3.79 -7.46 11.54
CA GLY A 91 -3.37 -8.50 10.61
C GLY A 91 -3.30 -9.92 11.19
N ILE A 92 -3.28 -10.05 12.53
CA ILE A 92 -2.98 -11.30 13.24
C ILE A 92 -4.07 -11.56 14.29
N GLY A 93 -4.49 -12.82 14.39
CA GLY A 93 -5.44 -13.25 15.41
C GLY A 93 -5.40 -14.76 15.66
N PRO A 94 -6.31 -15.30 16.49
CA PRO A 94 -6.33 -16.72 16.84
C PRO A 94 -6.44 -17.61 15.59
N VAL A 95 -5.60 -18.64 15.50
CA VAL A 95 -5.62 -19.60 14.38
C VAL A 95 -6.87 -20.49 14.44
N ASP A 96 -7.22 -20.94 15.64
CA ASP A 96 -8.47 -21.61 15.96
C ASP A 96 -9.00 -20.97 17.25
N LYS A 97 -10.30 -20.67 17.26
CA LYS A 97 -10.97 -20.05 18.42
C LYS A 97 -11.05 -20.98 19.62
N ASN A 98 -10.87 -22.28 19.39
CA ASN A 98 -10.91 -23.31 20.43
C ASN A 98 -9.50 -23.79 20.83
N ASP A 99 -8.42 -23.18 20.31
CA ASP A 99 -7.07 -23.58 20.64
C ASP A 99 -6.65 -23.00 22.00
N GLU A 100 -6.46 -23.89 22.98
CA GLU A 100 -5.98 -23.55 24.33
C GLU A 100 -4.51 -23.13 24.34
N ALA A 101 -3.72 -23.47 23.30
CA ALA A 101 -2.30 -23.14 23.23
C ALA A 101 -2.04 -21.65 22.97
N GLY A 102 -3.05 -20.89 22.52
CA GLY A 102 -2.94 -19.45 22.26
C GLY A 102 -2.14 -19.09 21.00
N GLU A 103 -1.96 -20.02 20.05
CA GLU A 103 -1.30 -19.76 18.77
C GLU A 103 -2.07 -18.69 17.97
N VAL A 104 -1.33 -17.76 17.39
CA VAL A 104 -1.87 -16.71 16.52
C VAL A 104 -1.29 -16.81 15.13
N GLY A 105 -2.05 -16.36 14.13
CA GLY A 105 -1.63 -16.38 12.74
C GLY A 105 -2.24 -15.24 11.94
N LEU A 106 -1.81 -15.12 10.68
CA LEU A 106 -2.38 -14.14 9.77
C LEU A 106 -3.89 -14.37 9.62
N LEU A 107 -4.66 -13.28 9.68
CA LEU A 107 -6.11 -13.29 9.44
C LEU A 107 -6.47 -13.52 7.96
N PHE A 108 -5.46 -13.56 7.10
CA PHE A 108 -5.58 -13.82 5.66
C PHE A 108 -4.51 -14.82 5.22
N ASP A 109 -4.80 -15.58 4.17
CA ASP A 109 -3.80 -16.46 3.58
C ASP A 109 -2.67 -15.63 2.93
N LYS A 110 -1.41 -15.93 3.26
CA LYS A 110 -0.22 -15.33 2.62
C LYS A 110 -0.22 -15.48 1.09
N ASN A 111 -0.90 -16.50 0.55
CA ASN A 111 -1.08 -16.68 -0.88
C ASN A 111 -1.87 -15.51 -1.51
N TRP A 112 -2.81 -14.91 -0.77
CA TRP A 112 -3.52 -13.71 -1.23
C TRP A 112 -2.58 -12.50 -1.33
N GLU A 113 -1.71 -12.28 -0.36
CA GLU A 113 -0.70 -11.21 -0.43
C GLU A 113 0.25 -11.43 -1.61
N ALA A 114 0.72 -12.67 -1.79
CA ALA A 114 1.56 -13.07 -2.91
C ALA A 114 0.90 -12.82 -4.27
N LEU A 115 -0.40 -13.15 -4.40
CA LEU A 115 -1.18 -12.88 -5.60
C LEU A 115 -1.26 -11.38 -5.87
N VAL A 116 -1.61 -10.58 -4.87
CA VAL A 116 -1.72 -9.12 -4.97
C VAL A 116 -0.42 -8.48 -5.46
N TYR A 117 0.73 -8.92 -4.96
CA TYR A 117 2.04 -8.45 -5.43
C TYR A 117 2.38 -8.93 -6.85
N GLY A 118 1.89 -10.11 -7.25
CA GLY A 118 2.11 -10.69 -8.58
C GLY A 118 1.20 -10.15 -9.68
N THR A 119 0.14 -9.42 -9.34
CA THR A 119 -0.91 -8.99 -10.29
C THR A 119 -1.14 -7.47 -10.32
N VAL A 120 -0.10 -6.68 -10.05
CA VAL A 120 -0.21 -5.21 -10.05
C VAL A 120 -0.56 -4.68 -11.46
N PRO A 121 -1.66 -3.93 -11.61
CA PRO A 121 -2.11 -3.43 -12.91
C PRO A 121 -1.29 -2.24 -13.39
N ASN A 122 -1.29 -1.99 -14.70
CA ASN A 122 -0.74 -0.76 -15.27
C ASN A 122 -1.72 0.42 -15.07
N THR A 123 -1.43 1.30 -14.11
CA THR A 123 -2.30 2.43 -13.75
C THR A 123 -2.09 3.68 -14.62
N TRP A 124 -0.99 3.80 -15.35
CA TRP A 124 -0.66 5.02 -16.12
C TRP A 124 -1.63 5.39 -17.23
N LYS A 125 -2.33 4.39 -17.80
CA LYS A 125 -3.39 4.67 -18.77
C LYS A 125 -4.61 5.27 -18.07
N ILE A 126 -4.98 4.71 -16.92
CA ILE A 126 -6.13 5.12 -16.11
C ILE A 126 -5.91 6.53 -15.57
N LEU A 127 -4.71 6.81 -15.04
CA LEU A 127 -4.34 8.14 -14.55
C LEU A 127 -4.45 9.24 -15.61
N ARG A 128 -4.27 8.93 -16.89
CA ARG A 128 -4.45 9.89 -17.99
C ARG A 128 -5.90 10.10 -18.41
N GLN A 129 -6.81 9.21 -18.01
CA GLN A 129 -8.20 9.17 -18.46
C GLN A 129 -9.19 9.46 -17.34
N ILE A 130 -8.71 9.52 -16.10
CA ILE A 130 -9.57 9.70 -14.93
C ILE A 130 -10.16 11.11 -14.91
N GLN A 131 -11.46 11.18 -14.65
CA GLN A 131 -12.22 12.42 -14.55
C GLN A 131 -12.32 12.93 -13.12
N VAL A 132 -12.01 12.08 -12.15
CA VAL A 132 -12.04 12.40 -10.72
C VAL A 132 -10.74 13.13 -10.34
N PRO A 133 -10.80 14.26 -9.61
CA PRO A 133 -9.62 14.92 -9.05
C PRO A 133 -8.81 13.98 -8.15
N ILE A 134 -7.48 14.04 -8.27
CA ILE A 134 -6.59 13.15 -7.52
C ILE A 134 -5.53 13.94 -6.75
N ASP A 135 -5.32 13.57 -5.49
CA ASP A 135 -4.13 13.97 -4.74
C ASP A 135 -3.08 12.87 -4.62
N LEU A 136 -1.87 13.27 -4.96
CA LEU A 136 -0.58 12.64 -4.74
C LEU A 136 -0.01 12.77 -3.32
N LEU A 137 -0.01 11.77 -2.42
CA LEU A 137 0.90 11.80 -1.25
C LEU A 137 2.02 10.77 -1.44
N ARG A 138 3.27 11.23 -1.45
CA ARG A 138 4.47 10.41 -1.67
C ARG A 138 5.52 10.68 -0.58
N ALA A 139 6.16 9.62 -0.06
CA ALA A 139 7.43 9.75 0.65
C ALA A 139 8.60 9.98 -0.33
N GLN A 140 9.55 10.85 0.01
CA GLN A 140 10.71 11.13 -0.86
C GLN A 140 11.45 9.84 -1.25
N HIS A 141 11.68 8.93 -0.31
CA HIS A 141 12.33 7.65 -0.56
C HIS A 141 11.33 6.49 -0.72
N SER A 142 10.24 6.72 -1.46
CA SER A 142 9.24 5.69 -1.79
C SER A 142 9.75 4.69 -2.83
N ASP A 143 9.60 3.40 -2.55
CA ASP A 143 9.84 2.32 -3.52
C ASP A 143 8.65 2.12 -4.49
N THR A 144 7.46 2.58 -4.09
CA THR A 144 6.21 2.41 -4.86
C THR A 144 5.90 3.57 -5.79
N VAL A 145 6.46 4.74 -5.49
CA VAL A 145 6.44 5.93 -6.34
C VAL A 145 7.89 6.42 -6.46
N ASP A 146 8.67 5.73 -7.30
CA ASP A 146 10.08 6.13 -7.54
C ASP A 146 10.16 7.51 -8.24
N ASP A 147 11.36 8.10 -8.31
CA ASP A 147 11.54 9.43 -8.90
C ASP A 147 11.06 9.53 -10.35
N ILE A 148 11.24 8.46 -11.12
CA ILE A 148 10.76 8.39 -12.50
C ILE A 148 9.22 8.42 -12.53
N SER A 149 8.58 7.68 -11.65
CA SER A 149 7.12 7.67 -11.51
C SER A 149 6.61 9.01 -11.00
N TRP A 150 7.32 9.64 -10.09
CA TRP A 150 6.98 10.98 -9.61
C TRP A 150 7.08 12.04 -10.70
N GLN A 151 8.17 12.09 -11.45
CA GLN A 151 8.30 12.99 -12.61
C GLN A 151 7.19 12.75 -13.63
N ARG A 152 6.89 11.47 -13.91
CA ARG A 152 5.81 11.12 -14.83
C ARG A 152 4.44 11.54 -14.30
N TRP A 153 4.21 11.43 -12.99
CA TRP A 153 3.01 11.94 -12.34
C TRP A 153 2.89 13.45 -12.53
N GLN A 154 3.97 14.20 -12.31
CA GLN A 154 4.00 15.65 -12.48
C GLN A 154 3.65 16.08 -13.92
N GLY A 155 4.04 15.29 -14.93
CA GLY A 155 3.72 15.54 -16.34
C GLY A 155 2.29 15.18 -16.80
N LEU A 156 1.44 14.58 -15.95
CA LEU A 156 0.02 14.35 -16.32
C LEU A 156 -0.77 15.67 -16.48
N GLU A 157 -1.92 15.64 -17.12
CA GLU A 157 -2.84 16.79 -17.14
C GLU A 157 -4.02 16.55 -16.17
N GLY A 158 -4.76 17.61 -15.82
CA GLY A 158 -5.98 17.52 -15.01
C GLY A 158 -5.86 18.02 -13.56
N PRO A 159 -6.98 18.00 -12.79
CA PRO A 159 -7.06 18.57 -11.44
C PRO A 159 -6.37 17.66 -10.43
N LYS A 160 -5.04 17.80 -10.33
CA LYS A 160 -4.20 17.01 -9.43
C LYS A 160 -3.36 17.89 -8.52
N ARG A 161 -3.28 17.54 -7.24
CA ARG A 161 -2.29 18.10 -6.30
C ARG A 161 -1.31 17.00 -5.93
N ALA A 162 -0.14 17.37 -5.44
CA ALA A 162 0.82 16.40 -4.97
C ALA A 162 1.68 16.98 -3.84
N VAL A 163 1.98 16.16 -2.85
CA VAL A 163 2.87 16.44 -1.74
C VAL A 163 3.94 15.35 -1.71
N ASN A 164 5.19 15.79 -1.75
CA ASN A 164 6.35 14.95 -1.54
C ASN A 164 6.90 15.25 -0.14
N PHE A 165 6.84 14.27 0.76
CA PHE A 165 7.29 14.41 2.13
C PHE A 165 8.82 14.25 2.19
N PRO A 166 9.59 15.30 2.51
CA PRO A 166 11.04 15.23 2.52
C PRO A 166 11.54 14.29 3.63
N ASP A 167 12.68 13.65 3.40
CA ASP A 167 13.42 12.79 4.34
C ASP A 167 12.60 11.59 4.91
N THR A 168 11.49 11.25 4.28
CA THR A 168 10.62 10.13 4.67
C THR A 168 10.85 8.89 3.81
N LYS A 169 10.58 7.72 4.42
CA LYS A 169 10.73 6.40 3.78
C LYS A 169 9.36 5.82 3.40
N HIS A 170 9.40 4.71 2.66
CA HIS A 170 8.20 3.95 2.34
C HIS A 170 7.41 3.50 3.59
N LEU A 171 6.10 3.29 3.43
CA LEU A 171 5.09 3.07 4.48
C LEU A 171 4.75 4.35 5.25
N LEU A 172 4.74 5.48 4.55
CA LEU A 172 4.47 6.81 5.09
C LEU A 172 3.23 6.91 6.00
N PRO A 173 2.06 6.29 5.68
CA PRO A 173 0.89 6.37 6.55
C PRO A 173 1.11 5.80 7.96
N LEU A 174 2.07 4.89 8.11
CA LEU A 174 2.38 4.20 9.36
C LEU A 174 3.65 4.77 10.02
N ASP A 175 4.59 5.28 9.22
CA ASP A 175 5.80 5.93 9.70
C ASP A 175 5.52 7.34 10.26
N GLN A 176 4.64 8.10 9.59
CA GLN A 176 4.31 9.50 9.93
C GLN A 176 2.79 9.73 9.95
N PRO A 177 2.03 8.99 10.78
CA PRO A 177 0.56 8.94 10.72
C PRO A 177 -0.10 10.30 10.94
N GLU A 178 0.36 11.06 11.94
CA GLU A 178 -0.21 12.38 12.27
C GLU A 178 0.01 13.40 11.15
N LEU A 179 1.22 13.42 10.59
CA LEU A 179 1.59 14.32 9.49
C LEU A 179 0.76 14.01 8.24
N VAL A 180 0.61 12.72 7.91
CA VAL A 180 -0.22 12.29 6.78
C VAL A 180 -1.68 12.65 7.02
N ALA A 181 -2.23 12.33 8.19
CA ALA A 181 -3.62 12.63 8.54
C ALA A 181 -3.92 14.13 8.44
N LYS A 182 -3.06 14.97 9.04
CA LYS A 182 -3.17 16.43 8.94
C LYS A 182 -3.17 16.89 7.48
N THR A 183 -2.24 16.39 6.67
CA THR A 183 -2.16 16.78 5.25
C THR A 183 -3.42 16.40 4.49
N VAL A 184 -3.98 15.22 4.74
CA VAL A 184 -5.25 14.78 4.13
C VAL A 184 -6.41 15.67 4.57
N LEU A 185 -6.51 16.01 5.85
CA LEU A 185 -7.55 16.90 6.37
C LEU A 185 -7.46 18.29 5.75
N ASP A 186 -6.26 18.87 5.67
CA ASP A 186 -6.02 20.17 5.03
C ASP A 186 -6.42 20.14 3.54
N MET A 187 -6.11 19.05 2.85
CA MET A 187 -6.49 18.84 1.45
C MET A 187 -8.01 18.77 1.25
N VAL A 188 -8.72 18.08 2.13
CA VAL A 188 -10.18 17.92 2.06
C VAL A 188 -10.90 19.20 2.46
N ALA A 189 -10.38 19.94 3.45
CA ALA A 189 -10.95 21.21 3.90
C ALA A 189 -10.95 22.32 2.83
N GLN A 190 -10.02 22.26 1.87
CA GLN A 190 -9.98 23.19 0.73
C GLN A 190 -11.10 22.97 -0.29
N ASP A 191 -11.80 21.82 -0.25
CA ASP A 191 -12.87 21.44 -1.18
C ASP A 191 -14.15 21.01 -0.42
N PRO A 192 -14.74 21.84 0.47
CA PRO A 192 -15.79 21.43 1.40
C PRO A 192 -17.01 20.83 0.71
N ILE A 193 -17.58 19.78 1.32
CA ILE A 193 -18.79 19.10 0.83
C ILE A 193 -19.94 20.11 0.88
N SER A 194 -20.37 20.54 -0.29
CA SER A 194 -21.58 21.33 -0.54
C SER A 194 -22.82 20.46 -0.41
#